data_AF-A0A9E7KLK1-F1
#
_entry.id   AF-A0A9E7KLK1-F1
#
_cell.length_a   1.000
_cell.length_b   1.000
_cell.length_c   1.000
_cell.angle_alpha   90.00
_cell.angle_beta   90.00
_cell.angle_gamma   90.00
#
_symmetry.space_group_name_H-M   'P 1'
#
loop_
_entity.id
_entity.type
_entity.pdbx_description
1 polymer ?
#
loop_
_entity_poly.entity_id
_entity_poly.type
_entity_poly.pdbx_seq_one_letter_code
_entity_poly.pdbx_strand_id
1 'polypeptide(L)'
;MEDLMFVASEPLSNHEMIVEVEDRSTKEPESLGYAVVPVASVEQRLDERQAVASRWFNLESTATRDGYRGRIHLRLCLEGGYHVLDEAAHVSSDFRPTAKQLWKPAVGVLELGILGARGLIPMKTRGAGGGGAKGSTDAYCVAKYGKKWVRTRTITDSFDPRWNEQYTWQVYDPCTVLTVGVFDNWRMFDAAGNRQDYRIGKVRIRVSTLESNRVYTASYPLLRLLPSGVKKMGEVQLAVRFACAALLPNTCAMYAQPMLPRMHHLRPLGVLQQDVLRVSAIMLVSEWLERSEPPLGQEVVRYMLDVNWHSWSNRRSRANWFRIMGVVSWAFGLARWIDDIRRWRNPTTTVLVHVLYLVLVWYPELVVPTASLYVFLIGAWYSRFRPRAPAGMDVRLSQADMVDADDLDEEFDPVPSTKPAEVVRARYDRLRILAARVQRLLGDLAAQGERVQALISWRDPRATKLFIGACLVVALVFYVVPPKMIAVALGFYFLRHPMFRDPMPPASLNFFRRLPSLSDRML
;
A
#
# COMPACT_ATOMS: atom_id res chain seq x y z
N MET A 1 3.01 -9.14 -28.32
CA MET A 1 3.59 -7.79 -28.28
C MET A 1 3.10 -7.16 -27.00
N GLU A 2 4.01 -6.64 -26.19
CA GLU A 2 3.67 -5.90 -24.97
C GLU A 2 3.34 -4.46 -25.33
N ASP A 3 2.29 -3.90 -24.75
CA ASP A 3 1.93 -2.49 -24.94
C ASP A 3 2.91 -1.61 -24.16
N LEU A 4 3.50 -0.62 -24.83
CA LEU A 4 4.33 0.40 -24.19
C LEU A 4 3.44 1.44 -23.51
N MET A 5 3.67 1.68 -22.22
CA MET A 5 2.87 2.58 -21.41
C MET A 5 3.76 3.70 -20.86
N PHE A 6 3.25 4.93 -20.93
CA PHE A 6 3.94 6.12 -20.45
C PHE A 6 3.02 6.91 -19.52
N VAL A 7 3.62 7.71 -18.64
CA VAL A 7 2.88 8.66 -17.80
C VAL A 7 3.02 10.05 -18.41
N ALA A 8 1.91 10.77 -18.53
CA ALA A 8 1.87 12.16 -18.98
C ALA A 8 1.11 13.02 -17.96
N SER A 9 1.51 14.27 -17.81
CA SER A 9 0.85 15.26 -16.95
C SER A 9 -0.08 16.18 -17.73
N GLU A 10 -1.23 16.54 -17.14
CA GLU A 10 -2.06 17.64 -17.67
C GLU A 10 -1.34 18.99 -17.42
N PRO A 11 -1.40 19.96 -18.36
CA PRO A 11 -2.13 19.93 -19.64
C PRO A 11 -1.39 19.20 -20.76
N LEU A 12 -2.10 18.32 -21.48
CA LEU A 12 -1.55 17.49 -22.56
C LEU A 12 -1.28 18.27 -23.87
N SER A 13 -1.73 19.52 -23.96
CA SER A 13 -1.59 20.38 -25.15
C SER A 13 -0.14 20.68 -25.50
N ASN A 14 0.74 20.66 -24.51
CA ASN A 14 2.14 21.04 -24.68
C ASN A 14 3.04 19.80 -24.84
N HIS A 15 2.46 18.62 -25.01
CA HIS A 15 3.20 17.36 -25.06
C HIS A 15 3.07 16.76 -26.46
N GLU A 16 4.23 16.46 -27.04
CA GLU A 16 4.36 15.79 -28.33
C GLU A 16 5.07 14.45 -28.09
N MET A 17 4.50 13.39 -28.64
CA MET A 17 5.11 12.07 -28.64
C MET A 17 5.93 11.94 -29.92
N ILE A 18 7.24 11.77 -29.77
CA ILE A 18 8.16 11.57 -30.89
C ILE A 18 8.48 10.07 -30.97
N VAL A 19 8.21 9.48 -32.14
CA VAL A 19 8.53 8.09 -32.44
C VAL A 19 9.64 8.08 -33.49
N GLU A 20 10.84 7.71 -33.08
CA GLU A 20 11.99 7.58 -33.96
C GLU A 20 12.23 6.12 -34.33
N VAL A 21 12.52 5.86 -35.60
CA VAL A 21 12.85 4.54 -36.12
C VAL A 21 14.33 4.53 -36.47
N GLU A 22 15.09 3.67 -35.78
CA GLU A 22 16.52 3.47 -36.02
C GLU A 22 16.78 2.09 -36.63
N ASP A 23 17.67 2.00 -37.62
CA ASP A 23 18.30 0.75 -38.01
C ASP A 23 19.55 0.50 -37.13
N ARG A 24 19.65 -0.70 -36.57
CA ARG A 24 20.76 -1.16 -35.73
C ARG A 24 21.53 -2.32 -36.35
N SER A 25 21.43 -2.49 -37.67
CA SER A 25 22.21 -3.48 -38.44
C SER A 25 23.71 -3.19 -38.40
N THR A 26 24.09 -1.92 -38.26
CA THR A 26 25.48 -1.42 -38.14
C THR A 26 25.83 -1.08 -36.68
N LYS A 27 27.13 -0.87 -36.40
CA LYS A 27 27.64 -0.57 -35.04
C LYS A 27 27.16 0.80 -34.52
N GLU A 28 26.81 1.70 -35.41
CA GLU A 28 26.21 3.01 -35.09
C GLU A 28 24.77 3.04 -35.59
N PRO A 29 23.79 3.39 -34.76
CA PRO A 29 22.39 3.41 -35.17
C PRO A 29 22.14 4.47 -36.25
N GLU A 30 21.52 4.08 -37.37
CA GLU A 30 21.13 4.99 -38.44
C GLU A 30 19.65 5.37 -38.30
N SER A 31 19.33 6.66 -38.24
CA SER A 31 17.94 7.13 -38.13
C SER A 31 17.23 7.03 -39.48
N LEU A 32 16.23 6.15 -39.57
CA LEU A 32 15.39 5.95 -40.75
C LEU A 32 14.29 7.01 -40.87
N GLY A 33 13.97 7.73 -39.80
CA GLY A 33 13.01 8.83 -39.75
C GLY A 33 12.23 8.88 -38.44
N TYR A 34 11.47 9.95 -38.24
CA TYR A 34 10.67 10.16 -37.03
C TYR A 34 9.24 10.59 -37.35
N ALA A 35 8.31 10.32 -36.43
CA ALA A 35 6.94 10.80 -36.47
C ALA A 35 6.62 11.57 -35.19
N VAL A 36 6.03 12.76 -35.34
CA VAL A 36 5.57 13.59 -34.21
C VAL A 36 4.06 13.47 -34.08
N VAL A 37 3.59 13.06 -32.91
CA VAL A 37 2.16 12.91 -32.62
C VAL A 37 1.79 13.81 -31.44
N PRO A 38 0.96 14.85 -31.64
CA PRO A 38 0.46 15.66 -30.53
C PRO A 38 -0.35 14.80 -29.57
N VAL A 39 0.02 14.75 -28.29
CA VAL A 39 -0.63 13.87 -27.30
C VAL A 39 -2.11 14.22 -27.13
N ALA A 40 -2.47 15.50 -27.25
CA ALA A 40 -3.85 15.97 -27.20
C ALA A 40 -4.75 15.43 -28.33
N SER A 41 -4.17 14.96 -29.45
CA SER A 41 -4.92 14.39 -30.58
C SER A 41 -5.26 12.90 -30.40
N VAL A 42 -4.66 12.25 -29.40
CA VAL A 42 -4.82 10.82 -29.13
C VAL A 42 -6.15 10.56 -28.43
N GLU A 43 -6.90 9.58 -28.92
CA GLU A 43 -8.20 9.22 -28.36
C GLU A 43 -8.07 8.68 -26.92
N GLN A 44 -8.97 9.13 -26.04
CA GLN A 44 -9.02 8.65 -24.66
C GLN A 44 -9.92 7.41 -24.56
N ARG A 45 -9.37 6.33 -24.02
CA ARG A 45 -10.09 5.09 -23.69
C ARG A 45 -10.62 5.16 -22.26
N LEU A 46 -11.93 5.04 -22.10
CA LEU A 46 -12.60 5.05 -20.79
C LEU A 46 -12.96 3.65 -20.28
N ASP A 47 -13.32 2.75 -21.18
CA ASP A 47 -13.73 1.37 -20.87
C ASP A 47 -13.01 0.37 -21.77
N GLU A 48 -12.89 -0.88 -21.31
CA GLU A 48 -12.18 -1.95 -22.01
C GLU A 48 -12.76 -2.24 -23.40
N ARG A 49 -14.09 -2.11 -23.52
CA ARG A 49 -14.84 -2.42 -24.74
C ARG A 49 -14.59 -1.42 -25.87
N GLN A 50 -14.02 -0.25 -25.56
CA GLN A 50 -13.75 0.76 -26.55
C GLN A 50 -12.55 0.33 -27.41
N ALA A 51 -12.83 0.03 -28.67
CA ALA A 51 -11.79 -0.30 -29.64
C ALA A 51 -10.91 0.93 -29.91
N VAL A 52 -9.59 0.73 -29.85
CA VAL A 52 -8.62 1.77 -30.18
C VAL A 52 -8.24 1.61 -31.65
N ALA A 53 -8.56 2.62 -32.47
CA ALA A 53 -8.21 2.63 -33.88
C ALA A 53 -6.69 2.71 -34.05
N SER A 54 -6.15 1.90 -34.95
CA SER A 54 -4.77 2.02 -35.41
C SER A 54 -4.71 2.92 -36.65
N ARG A 55 -3.65 3.73 -36.77
CA ARG A 55 -3.50 4.73 -37.83
C ARG A 55 -2.08 4.66 -38.41
N TRP A 56 -1.95 5.04 -39.68
CA TRP A 56 -0.66 5.21 -40.33
C TRP A 56 -0.15 6.64 -40.11
N PHE A 57 1.12 6.75 -39.74
CA PHE A 57 1.83 8.00 -39.57
C PHE A 57 2.99 8.06 -40.57
N ASN A 58 3.21 9.21 -41.19
CA ASN A 58 4.34 9.41 -42.11
C ASN A 58 5.62 9.63 -41.30
N LEU A 59 6.73 9.06 -41.78
CA LEU A 59 8.06 9.29 -41.22
C LEU A 59 8.73 10.46 -41.95
N GLU A 60 9.13 11.47 -41.19
CA GLU A 60 9.85 12.65 -41.63
C GLU A 60 11.36 12.45 -41.47
N SER A 61 12.16 13.11 -42.31
CA SER A 61 13.62 13.09 -42.23
C SER A 61 14.13 14.22 -41.34
N THR A 62 15.15 13.92 -40.52
CA THR A 62 15.91 14.93 -39.76
C THR A 62 16.77 15.83 -40.67
N ALA A 63 17.13 15.36 -41.87
CA ALA A 63 18.02 16.07 -42.79
C ALA A 63 17.29 17.07 -43.73
N THR A 64 16.03 16.81 -44.06
CA THR A 64 15.19 17.68 -44.90
C THR A 64 13.78 17.72 -44.34
N ARG A 65 13.27 18.93 -44.05
CA ARG A 65 11.98 19.17 -43.39
C ARG A 65 10.74 18.64 -44.15
N ASP A 66 10.90 18.06 -45.34
CA ASP A 66 9.84 17.48 -46.17
C ASP A 66 10.24 16.12 -46.81
N GLY A 67 11.32 15.48 -46.33
CA GLY A 67 11.78 14.21 -46.87
C GLY A 67 10.95 13.03 -46.38
N TYR A 68 9.94 12.58 -47.16
CA TYR A 68 9.19 11.37 -46.88
C TYR A 68 10.11 10.13 -46.87
N ARG A 69 10.19 9.42 -45.74
CA ARG A 69 11.01 8.20 -45.58
C ARG A 69 10.20 6.92 -45.37
N GLY A 70 8.88 7.00 -45.33
CA GLY A 70 8.00 5.85 -45.20
C GLY A 70 6.80 6.12 -44.28
N ARG A 71 6.15 5.04 -43.84
CA ARG A 71 5.02 5.11 -42.91
C ARG A 71 5.16 4.06 -41.80
N ILE A 72 4.73 4.43 -40.60
CA ILE A 72 4.64 3.55 -39.45
C ILE A 72 3.18 3.39 -39.04
N HIS A 73 2.76 2.15 -38.73
CA HIS A 73 1.41 1.87 -38.26
C HIS A 73 1.39 1.77 -36.74
N LEU A 74 0.72 2.72 -36.09
CA LEU A 74 0.69 2.82 -34.63
C LEU A 74 -0.74 2.73 -34.11
N ARG A 75 -0.90 2.12 -32.93
CA ARG A 75 -2.12 2.15 -32.13
C ARG A 75 -1.82 2.94 -30.87
N LEU A 76 -2.40 4.13 -30.75
CA LEU A 76 -2.17 5.05 -29.63
C LEU A 76 -3.49 5.29 -28.90
N CYS A 77 -3.47 5.24 -27.56
CA CYS A 77 -4.62 5.60 -26.73
C CYS A 77 -4.19 6.27 -25.42
N LEU A 78 -4.95 7.26 -24.98
CA LEU A 78 -4.84 7.82 -23.65
C LEU A 78 -5.68 7.00 -22.67
N GLU A 79 -5.03 6.44 -21.66
CA GLU A 79 -5.70 5.61 -20.68
C GLU A 79 -6.41 6.44 -19.60
N GLY A 80 -7.73 6.55 -19.73
CA GLY A 80 -8.59 7.20 -18.74
C GLY A 80 -9.02 6.28 -17.60
N GLY A 81 -9.11 4.97 -17.86
CA GLY A 81 -9.68 3.99 -16.94
C GLY A 81 -8.75 3.53 -15.80
N TYR A 82 -7.44 3.74 -15.94
CA TYR A 82 -6.46 3.41 -14.89
C TYR A 82 -6.33 4.54 -13.88
N HIS A 83 -5.95 4.18 -12.65
CA HIS A 83 -5.38 5.11 -11.67
C HIS A 83 -3.85 5.12 -11.80
N VAL A 84 -3.24 6.31 -11.85
CA VAL A 84 -1.78 6.48 -11.85
C VAL A 84 -1.25 6.25 -10.44
N LEU A 85 -0.50 5.16 -10.25
CA LEU A 85 0.04 4.76 -8.96
C LEU A 85 1.33 5.52 -8.67
N ASP A 86 1.25 6.73 -8.09
CA ASP A 86 2.41 7.48 -7.55
C ASP A 86 2.70 7.10 -6.08
N GLU A 87 1.74 6.48 -5.40
CA GLU A 87 1.84 6.00 -4.02
C GLU A 87 1.70 4.46 -3.93
N ALA A 88 2.23 3.89 -2.85
CA ALA A 88 1.97 2.49 -2.53
C ALA A 88 0.49 2.29 -2.12
N ALA A 89 -0.16 1.25 -2.65
CA ALA A 89 -1.61 1.04 -2.54
C ALA A 89 -2.18 1.04 -1.10
N HIS A 90 -1.37 0.67 -0.10
CA HIS A 90 -1.80 0.61 1.30
C HIS A 90 -1.74 1.96 2.04
N VAL A 91 -0.98 2.93 1.52
CA VAL A 91 -0.86 4.30 2.04
C VAL A 91 -1.36 5.35 1.03
N SER A 92 -2.08 4.91 0.00
CA SER A 92 -2.56 5.81 -1.05
C SER A 92 -3.61 6.79 -0.52
N SER A 93 -3.52 8.01 -0.99
CA SER A 93 -4.41 9.13 -0.71
C SER A 93 -5.48 9.32 -1.78
N ASP A 94 -5.37 8.61 -2.92
CA ASP A 94 -6.36 8.56 -4.00
C ASP A 94 -6.44 7.15 -4.59
N PHE A 95 -7.60 6.81 -5.15
CA PHE A 95 -7.79 5.62 -5.97
C PHE A 95 -8.62 5.92 -7.23
N ARG A 96 -8.87 7.19 -7.52
CA ARG A 96 -9.71 7.57 -8.66
C ARG A 96 -9.01 7.30 -9.99
N PRO A 97 -9.78 6.91 -11.03
CA PRO A 97 -9.25 6.82 -12.38
C PRO A 97 -8.77 8.18 -12.89
N THR A 98 -7.90 8.18 -13.90
CA THR A 98 -7.36 9.39 -14.52
C THR A 98 -8.47 10.25 -15.12
N ALA A 99 -9.43 9.62 -15.80
CA ALA A 99 -10.56 10.32 -16.42
C ALA A 99 -11.57 10.81 -15.37
N LYS A 100 -11.82 12.13 -15.37
CA LYS A 100 -12.75 12.81 -14.45
C LYS A 100 -14.20 12.33 -14.63
N GLN A 101 -14.57 11.88 -15.82
CA GLN A 101 -15.90 11.35 -16.16
C GLN A 101 -16.23 10.06 -15.38
N LEU A 102 -15.20 9.32 -14.94
CA LEU A 102 -15.36 8.08 -14.18
C LEU A 102 -15.31 8.32 -12.66
N TRP A 103 -15.23 9.58 -12.22
CA TRP A 103 -15.16 9.90 -10.80
C TRP A 103 -16.52 9.72 -10.13
N LYS A 104 -16.49 9.08 -8.96
CA LYS A 104 -17.64 9.02 -8.05
C LYS A 104 -17.80 10.36 -7.33
N PRO A 105 -19.00 10.70 -6.81
CA PRO A 105 -19.16 11.87 -5.96
C PRO A 105 -18.31 11.76 -4.69
N ALA A 106 -17.94 12.90 -4.12
CA ALA A 106 -17.23 12.94 -2.85
C ALA A 106 -18.12 12.41 -1.71
N VAL A 107 -17.53 11.61 -0.84
CA VAL A 107 -18.14 11.01 0.36
C VAL A 107 -18.22 12.02 1.49
N GLY A 108 -17.22 12.90 1.58
CA GLY A 108 -17.11 13.90 2.63
C GLY A 108 -15.93 14.84 2.39
N VAL A 109 -15.65 15.67 3.39
CA VAL A 109 -14.57 16.64 3.38
C VAL A 109 -13.61 16.31 4.52
N LEU A 110 -12.32 16.24 4.21
CA LEU A 110 -11.25 16.11 5.18
C LEU A 110 -10.72 17.51 5.48
N GLU A 111 -10.71 17.89 6.75
CA GLU A 111 -10.17 19.15 7.22
C GLU A 111 -8.92 18.87 8.07
N LEU A 112 -7.83 19.56 7.75
CA LEU A 112 -6.57 19.52 8.48
C LEU A 112 -6.24 20.92 8.97
N GLY A 113 -6.13 21.08 10.28
CA GLY A 113 -5.44 22.20 10.92
C GLY A 113 -4.00 21.78 11.26
N ILE A 114 -3.02 22.41 10.63
CA ILE A 114 -1.61 22.29 10.98
C ILE A 114 -1.31 23.38 12.02
N LEU A 115 -1.36 23.02 13.31
CA LEU A 115 -1.26 24.00 14.40
C LEU A 115 0.20 24.44 14.58
N GLY A 116 1.11 23.49 14.72
CA GLY A 116 2.52 23.77 15.00
C GLY A 116 3.32 22.50 15.21
N ALA A 117 4.60 22.66 15.54
CA ALA A 117 5.42 21.58 16.08
C ALA A 117 5.99 22.01 17.44
N ARG A 118 6.39 21.03 18.24
CA ARG A 118 7.03 21.24 19.55
C ARG A 118 8.29 20.42 19.72
N GLY A 119 9.28 21.02 20.39
CA GLY A 119 10.52 20.36 20.75
C GLY A 119 11.30 19.84 19.55
N LEU A 120 11.35 20.61 18.45
CA LEU A 120 12.18 20.27 17.30
C LEU A 120 13.66 20.30 17.68
N ILE A 121 14.42 19.31 17.22
CA ILE A 121 15.87 19.25 17.43
C ILE A 121 16.58 20.26 16.50
N PRO A 122 17.67 20.91 16.95
CA PRO A 122 18.49 21.76 16.09
C PRO A 122 19.03 20.99 14.89
N MET A 123 18.75 21.49 13.70
CA MET A 123 19.16 20.89 12.42
C MET A 123 20.39 21.57 11.84
N LYS A 124 20.55 22.87 12.10
CA LYS A 124 21.68 23.68 11.67
C LYS A 124 22.49 24.09 12.89
N THR A 125 23.80 23.94 12.85
CA THR A 125 24.72 24.50 13.85
C THR A 125 25.44 25.68 13.23
N ARG A 126 25.25 26.88 13.77
CA ARG A 126 25.98 28.07 13.32
C ARG A 126 27.09 28.37 14.34
N GLY A 127 28.35 28.27 13.91
CA GLY A 127 29.53 28.66 14.71
C GLY A 127 30.54 27.54 14.94
N ALA A 128 31.43 27.30 13.99
CA ALA A 128 32.74 26.66 14.23
C ALA A 128 33.85 27.72 14.40
N GLY A 129 33.50 28.88 14.96
CA GLY A 129 34.41 30.00 15.17
C GLY A 129 34.00 30.83 16.39
N GLY A 130 34.54 30.48 17.56
CA GLY A 130 34.80 31.41 18.67
C GLY A 130 33.64 31.86 19.57
N GLY A 131 32.37 31.54 19.31
CA GLY A 131 31.25 31.88 20.19
C GLY A 131 30.15 30.83 20.11
N GLY A 132 29.60 30.42 21.26
CA GLY A 132 28.77 29.22 21.46
C GLY A 132 27.82 28.88 20.30
N ALA A 133 27.89 27.63 19.83
CA ALA A 133 27.11 27.15 18.70
C ALA A 133 25.60 27.29 18.97
N LYS A 134 24.95 28.29 18.36
CA LYS A 134 23.50 28.43 18.39
C LYS A 134 22.92 27.48 17.34
N GLY A 135 22.20 26.47 17.79
CA GLY A 135 21.42 25.60 16.89
C GLY A 135 20.21 26.36 16.35
N SER A 136 19.88 26.19 15.07
CA SER A 136 18.65 26.73 14.48
C SER A 136 17.91 25.66 13.66
N THR A 137 16.60 25.84 13.53
CA THR A 137 15.72 25.00 12.70
C THR A 137 14.70 25.91 12.04
N ASP A 138 14.60 25.84 10.71
CA ASP A 138 13.70 26.65 9.88
C ASP A 138 12.61 25.76 9.31
N ALA A 139 11.61 25.47 10.13
CA ALA A 139 10.65 24.40 9.86
C ALA A 139 9.50 24.85 8.94
N TYR A 140 9.08 23.94 8.06
CA TYR A 140 7.80 23.99 7.36
C TYR A 140 7.17 22.60 7.28
N CYS A 141 5.87 22.56 7.00
CA CYS A 141 5.10 21.34 6.90
C CYS A 141 4.56 21.16 5.48
N VAL A 142 4.50 19.92 5.02
CA VAL A 142 3.91 19.53 3.74
C VAL A 142 2.81 18.52 4.01
N ALA A 143 1.62 18.79 3.50
CA ALA A 143 0.50 17.85 3.55
C ALA A 143 0.13 17.41 2.14
N LYS A 144 -0.02 16.10 1.96
CA LYS A 144 -0.49 15.49 0.71
C LYS A 144 -1.79 14.73 0.97
N TYR A 145 -2.80 15.05 0.18
CA TYR A 145 -4.02 14.24 0.08
C TYR A 145 -4.62 14.32 -1.31
N GLY A 146 -4.81 13.16 -1.94
CA GLY A 146 -5.21 13.08 -3.33
C GLY A 146 -4.15 13.69 -4.25
N LYS A 147 -4.60 14.38 -5.30
CA LYS A 147 -3.72 15.12 -6.22
C LYS A 147 -3.21 16.47 -5.66
N LYS A 148 -3.72 16.93 -4.51
CA LYS A 148 -3.41 18.26 -3.97
C LYS A 148 -2.30 18.18 -2.93
N TRP A 149 -1.25 18.95 -3.19
CA TRP A 149 -0.13 19.18 -2.29
C TRP A 149 -0.25 20.56 -1.65
N VAL A 150 0.15 20.65 -0.39
CA VAL A 150 0.11 21.87 0.38
C VAL A 150 1.41 22.01 1.13
N ARG A 151 1.97 23.23 1.14
CA ARG A 151 3.15 23.60 1.93
C ARG A 151 2.81 24.81 2.79
N THR A 152 3.14 24.73 4.09
CA THR A 152 2.99 25.85 5.02
C THR A 152 4.12 26.87 4.86
N ARG A 153 3.94 28.06 5.43
CA ARG A 153 5.04 29.03 5.54
C ARG A 153 6.22 28.46 6.33
N THR A 154 7.43 28.87 6.00
CA THR A 154 8.62 28.54 6.78
C THR A 154 8.70 29.45 8.00
N ILE A 155 8.86 28.87 9.19
CA ILE A 155 9.10 29.59 10.44
C ILE A 155 10.56 29.39 10.81
N THR A 156 11.31 30.48 10.83
CA THR A 156 12.77 30.47 11.01
C THR A 156 13.18 30.51 12.48
N ASP A 157 14.35 29.94 12.79
CA ASP A 157 15.01 29.95 14.10
C ASP A 157 14.07 29.62 15.28
N SER A 158 13.24 28.57 15.12
CA SER A 158 12.27 28.17 16.15
C SER A 158 12.16 26.66 16.29
N PHE A 159 12.24 26.19 17.54
CA PHE A 159 12.02 24.78 17.90
C PHE A 159 10.55 24.45 18.16
N ASP A 160 9.70 25.48 18.29
CA ASP A 160 8.26 25.35 18.53
C ASP A 160 7.46 26.18 17.50
N PRO A 161 7.61 25.91 16.19
CA PRO A 161 6.98 26.70 15.14
C PRO A 161 5.45 26.61 15.22
N ARG A 162 4.74 27.73 15.00
CA ARG A 162 3.28 27.83 14.98
C ARG A 162 2.76 28.30 13.62
N TRP A 163 2.30 27.35 12.82
CA TRP A 163 1.74 27.65 11.48
C TRP A 163 0.31 28.15 11.58
N ASN A 164 -0.55 27.45 12.34
CA ASN A 164 -1.98 27.73 12.46
C ASN A 164 -2.69 27.86 11.10
N GLU A 165 -2.37 26.95 10.18
CA GLU A 165 -2.94 26.93 8.83
C GLU A 165 -3.97 25.82 8.71
N GLN A 166 -5.08 26.08 7.99
CA GLN A 166 -6.16 25.12 7.79
C GLN A 166 -6.37 24.81 6.31
N TYR A 167 -6.57 23.54 6.00
CA TYR A 167 -6.73 23.02 4.66
C TYR A 167 -7.88 22.03 4.57
N THR A 168 -8.54 22.01 3.42
CA THR A 168 -9.68 21.12 3.15
C THR A 168 -9.51 20.36 1.85
N TRP A 169 -9.91 19.09 1.84
CA TRP A 169 -9.92 18.23 0.66
C TRP A 169 -11.23 17.46 0.55
N GLN A 170 -11.64 17.18 -0.70
CA GLN A 170 -12.74 16.28 -0.98
C GLN A 170 -12.26 14.83 -0.85
N VAL A 171 -12.98 14.04 -0.06
CA VAL A 171 -12.72 12.61 0.18
C VAL A 171 -13.62 11.80 -0.73
N TYR A 172 -13.03 10.97 -1.58
CA TYR A 172 -13.77 10.08 -2.49
C TYR A 172 -13.81 8.63 -2.01
N ASP A 173 -12.88 8.25 -1.12
CA ASP A 173 -12.83 6.93 -0.52
C ASP A 173 -12.30 7.05 0.92
N PRO A 174 -13.03 6.55 1.94
CA PRO A 174 -12.60 6.62 3.34
C PRO A 174 -11.37 5.73 3.64
N CYS A 175 -11.00 4.80 2.77
CA CYS A 175 -9.86 3.91 2.97
C CYS A 175 -8.52 4.56 2.60
N THR A 176 -8.53 5.85 2.25
CA THR A 176 -7.35 6.64 1.90
C THR A 176 -6.59 7.14 3.14
N VAL A 177 -5.33 7.55 2.91
CA VAL A 177 -4.42 7.99 3.97
C VAL A 177 -3.96 9.43 3.70
N LEU A 178 -4.08 10.29 4.72
CA LEU A 178 -3.48 11.62 4.74
C LEU A 178 -2.02 11.49 5.19
N THR A 179 -1.10 12.07 4.43
CA THR A 179 0.33 12.12 4.79
C THR A 179 0.74 13.56 5.07
N VAL A 180 1.37 13.77 6.24
CA VAL A 180 1.87 15.07 6.69
C VAL A 180 3.35 14.92 7.07
N GLY A 181 4.24 15.66 6.40
CA GLY A 181 5.68 15.68 6.65
C GLY A 181 6.14 17.03 7.19
N VAL A 182 7.19 17.03 8.01
CA VAL A 182 7.85 18.24 8.51
C VAL A 182 9.30 18.25 8.05
N PHE A 183 9.75 19.40 7.58
CA PHE A 183 11.05 19.60 6.95
C PHE A 183 11.71 20.88 7.46
N ASP A 184 13.03 20.92 7.43
CA ASP A 184 13.84 22.11 7.66
C ASP A 184 14.30 22.68 6.32
N ASN A 185 13.97 23.95 6.08
CA ASN A 185 14.24 24.67 4.83
C ASN A 185 15.71 25.08 4.78
N TRP A 186 16.55 24.27 4.15
CA TRP A 186 17.97 24.61 3.94
C TRP A 186 18.17 25.49 2.71
N ARG A 187 17.25 25.42 1.75
CA ARG A 187 17.28 26.18 0.50
C ARG A 187 17.14 27.70 0.71
N MET A 188 16.46 28.14 1.77
CA MET A 188 16.20 29.56 2.03
C MET A 188 17.46 30.45 2.09
N PHE A 189 18.60 29.90 2.50
CA PHE A 189 19.86 30.64 2.64
C PHE A 189 20.92 30.26 1.60
N ASP A 190 20.56 29.43 0.61
CA ASP A 190 21.49 28.96 -0.41
C ASP A 190 21.12 29.52 -1.78
N ALA A 191 21.74 30.65 -2.12
CA ALA A 191 21.59 31.27 -3.44
C ALA A 191 22.07 30.38 -4.59
N ALA A 192 22.88 29.34 -4.32
CA ALA A 192 23.34 28.39 -5.32
C ALA A 192 22.38 27.20 -5.54
N GLY A 193 21.31 27.07 -4.73
CA GLY A 193 20.29 26.02 -4.88
C GLY A 193 20.79 24.59 -4.73
N ASN A 194 21.97 24.38 -4.12
CA ASN A 194 22.64 23.08 -4.09
C ASN A 194 22.31 22.29 -2.81
N ARG A 195 21.78 22.95 -1.78
CA ARG A 195 21.35 22.32 -0.53
C ARG A 195 19.94 21.74 -0.63
N GLN A 196 19.80 20.51 -0.17
CA GLN A 196 18.53 19.81 -0.05
C GLN A 196 17.87 20.10 1.29
N ASP A 197 16.54 20.15 1.30
CA ASP A 197 15.77 20.31 2.53
C ASP A 197 15.89 19.09 3.42
N TYR A 198 16.06 19.33 4.71
CA TYR A 198 16.32 18.27 5.67
C TYR A 198 15.01 17.71 6.22
N ARG A 199 14.90 16.37 6.25
CA ARG A 199 13.69 15.65 6.65
C ARG A 199 13.65 15.54 8.17
N ILE A 200 12.58 16.02 8.81
CA ILE A 200 12.40 15.92 10.27
C ILE A 200 11.58 14.66 10.61
N GLY A 201 10.46 14.45 9.93
CA GLY A 201 9.63 13.26 10.12
C GLY A 201 8.32 13.34 9.34
N LYS A 202 7.57 12.24 9.32
CA LYS A 202 6.25 12.14 8.66
C LYS A 202 5.24 11.44 9.55
N VAL A 203 3.97 11.78 9.37
CA VAL A 203 2.82 11.21 10.06
C VAL A 203 1.78 10.81 9.01
N ARG A 204 1.16 9.66 9.22
CA ARG A 204 0.09 9.12 8.37
C ARG A 204 -1.18 8.92 9.18
N ILE A 205 -2.29 9.37 8.64
CA ILE A 205 -3.60 9.25 9.29
C ILE A 205 -4.58 8.68 8.26
N ARG A 206 -5.03 7.45 8.49
CA ARG A 206 -6.04 6.80 7.64
C ARG A 206 -7.42 7.39 7.95
N VAL A 207 -8.14 7.85 6.93
CA VAL A 207 -9.42 8.55 7.09
C VAL A 207 -10.48 7.66 7.76
N SER A 208 -10.54 6.37 7.42
CA SER A 208 -11.48 5.40 8.01
C SER A 208 -11.28 5.13 9.50
N THR A 209 -10.20 5.61 10.11
CA THR A 209 -10.00 5.55 11.57
C THR A 209 -10.60 6.75 12.32
N LEU A 210 -11.04 7.79 11.58
CA LEU A 210 -11.64 8.99 12.12
C LEU A 210 -13.17 8.82 12.24
N GLU A 211 -13.74 9.23 13.36
CA GLU A 211 -15.18 9.35 13.49
C GLU A 211 -15.70 10.55 12.68
N SER A 212 -16.86 10.36 12.05
CA SER A 212 -17.53 11.41 11.29
C SER A 212 -17.85 12.62 12.18
N ASN A 213 -17.55 13.81 11.67
CA ASN A 213 -17.80 15.11 12.28
C ASN A 213 -17.09 15.36 13.63
N ARG A 214 -16.14 14.50 14.02
CA ARG A 214 -15.33 14.68 15.23
C ARG A 214 -13.98 15.32 14.90
N VAL A 215 -13.60 16.32 15.69
CA VAL A 215 -12.27 16.93 15.62
C VAL A 215 -11.30 16.16 16.52
N TYR A 216 -10.19 15.72 15.95
CA TYR A 216 -9.08 15.10 16.67
C TYR A 216 -7.92 16.07 16.73
N THR A 217 -7.65 16.62 17.91
CA THR A 217 -6.46 17.44 18.15
C THR A 217 -5.46 16.63 18.97
N ALA A 218 -4.33 16.30 18.36
CA ALA A 218 -3.30 15.48 18.99
C ALA A 218 -1.88 15.89 18.57
N SER A 219 -0.92 15.64 19.45
CA SER A 219 0.51 15.70 19.14
C SER A 219 0.98 14.34 18.63
N TYR A 220 1.63 14.32 17.47
CA TYR A 220 2.21 13.11 16.87
C TYR A 220 3.73 13.19 16.89
N PRO A 221 4.45 12.15 17.36
CA PRO A 221 5.90 12.16 17.35
C PRO A 221 6.44 12.13 15.93
N LEU A 222 7.37 13.04 15.63
CA LEU A 222 8.14 13.05 14.39
C LEU A 222 9.32 12.11 14.57
N LEU A 223 9.23 10.97 13.92
CA LEU A 223 10.21 9.90 14.01
C LEU A 223 11.02 9.86 12.72
N ARG A 224 12.34 9.81 12.86
CA ARG A 224 13.25 9.63 11.74
C ARG A 224 14.15 8.44 11.98
N LEU A 225 14.27 7.61 10.96
CA LEU A 225 15.26 6.55 10.91
C LEU A 225 16.58 7.16 10.42
N LEU A 226 17.63 7.01 11.22
CA LEU A 226 19.01 7.31 10.84
C LEU A 226 19.83 6.00 10.90
N PRO A 227 21.01 5.93 10.26
CA PRO A 227 21.91 4.78 10.40
C PRO A 227 22.26 4.46 11.87
N SER A 228 22.24 5.44 12.76
CA SER A 228 22.51 5.29 14.18
C SER A 228 21.30 4.85 15.03
N GLY A 229 20.11 4.72 14.45
CA GLY A 229 18.89 4.37 15.17
C GLY A 229 17.70 5.26 14.82
N VAL A 230 16.56 4.98 15.47
CA VAL A 230 15.41 5.89 15.43
C VAL A 230 15.66 7.06 16.37
N LYS A 231 15.50 8.26 15.84
CA LYS A 231 15.55 9.49 16.62
C LYS A 231 14.19 10.18 16.59
N LYS A 232 13.67 10.52 17.77
CA LYS A 232 12.52 11.41 17.91
C LYS A 232 13.01 12.83 17.64
N MET A 233 12.55 13.44 16.56
CA MET A 233 13.00 14.75 16.09
C MET A 233 12.11 15.91 16.61
N GLY A 234 11.01 15.58 17.28
CA GLY A 234 10.04 16.51 17.86
C GLY A 234 8.62 15.94 17.81
N GLU A 235 7.61 16.79 17.97
CA GLU A 235 6.20 16.43 17.82
C GLU A 235 5.46 17.43 16.94
N VAL A 236 4.58 16.97 16.06
CA VAL A 236 3.69 17.83 15.26
C VAL A 236 2.28 17.83 15.83
N GLN A 237 1.70 19.01 15.99
CA GLN A 237 0.35 19.21 16.51
C GLN A 237 -0.62 19.38 15.34
N LEU A 238 -1.52 18.41 15.19
CA LEU A 238 -2.49 18.38 14.10
C LEU A 238 -3.90 18.34 14.67
N ALA A 239 -4.81 19.07 14.01
CA ALA A 239 -6.25 18.98 14.19
C ALA A 239 -6.85 18.35 12.93
N VAL A 240 -7.43 17.16 13.01
CA VAL A 240 -8.02 16.47 11.85
C VAL A 240 -9.50 16.24 12.08
N ARG A 241 -10.33 16.60 11.12
CA ARG A 241 -11.77 16.32 11.12
C ARG A 241 -12.17 15.71 9.78
N PHE A 242 -12.87 14.58 9.83
CA PHE A 242 -13.55 14.03 8.66
C PHE A 242 -15.03 14.38 8.72
N ALA A 243 -15.45 15.35 7.92
CA ALA A 243 -16.85 15.76 7.82
C ALA A 243 -17.55 14.90 6.76
N CYS A 244 -18.45 14.01 7.17
CA CYS A 244 -19.20 13.13 6.28
C CYS A 244 -20.69 13.37 6.48
N ALA A 245 -21.38 13.77 5.41
CA ALA A 245 -22.83 13.99 5.41
C ALA A 245 -23.63 12.70 5.13
N ALA A 246 -22.99 11.69 4.53
CA ALA A 246 -23.66 10.47 4.10
C ALA A 246 -23.89 9.50 5.27
N LEU A 247 -25.16 9.15 5.50
CA LEU A 247 -25.57 8.10 6.44
C LEU A 247 -25.06 6.71 6.02
N LEU A 248 -25.14 5.77 6.96
CA LEU A 248 -24.61 4.40 6.91
C LEU A 248 -24.89 3.53 5.66
N PRO A 249 -25.96 3.67 4.83
CA PRO A 249 -26.08 2.78 3.67
C PRO A 249 -25.03 3.06 2.57
N ASN A 250 -24.72 4.33 2.28
CA ASN A 250 -23.83 4.68 1.17
C ASN A 250 -22.36 4.43 1.52
N THR A 251 -21.96 4.69 2.76
CA THR A 251 -20.58 4.45 3.24
C THR A 251 -20.30 2.95 3.41
N CYS A 252 -21.27 2.17 3.90
CA CYS A 252 -21.13 0.71 4.00
C CYS A 252 -21.00 0.04 2.62
N ALA A 253 -21.77 0.50 1.62
CA ALA A 253 -21.67 -0.04 0.26
C ALA A 253 -20.28 0.15 -0.36
N MET A 254 -19.51 1.18 0.04
CA MET A 254 -18.15 1.38 -0.46
C MET A 254 -17.20 0.29 -0.01
N TYR A 255 -17.40 -0.30 1.18
CA TYR A 255 -16.57 -1.40 1.65
C TYR A 255 -16.73 -2.67 0.80
N ALA A 256 -17.85 -2.82 0.09
CA ALA A 256 -18.07 -3.93 -0.84
C ALA A 256 -17.43 -3.70 -2.23
N GLN A 257 -17.01 -2.48 -2.55
CA GLN A 257 -16.49 -2.12 -3.87
C GLN A 257 -14.96 -2.30 -3.95
N PRO A 258 -14.39 -2.59 -5.13
CA PRO A 258 -12.93 -2.62 -5.29
C PRO A 258 -12.32 -1.25 -4.97
N MET A 259 -11.07 -1.24 -4.50
CA MET A 259 -10.33 0.00 -4.22
C MET A 259 -9.85 0.64 -5.52
N LEU A 260 -9.22 -0.14 -6.40
CA LEU A 260 -8.73 0.35 -7.68
C LEU A 260 -9.85 0.41 -8.74
N PRO A 261 -9.71 1.29 -9.75
CA PRO A 261 -10.61 1.32 -10.89
C PRO A 261 -10.69 -0.02 -11.63
N ARG A 262 -11.80 -0.23 -12.34
CA ARG A 262 -12.09 -1.48 -13.06
C ARG A 262 -10.98 -1.93 -13.98
N MET A 263 -10.32 -1.01 -14.67
CA MET A 263 -9.30 -1.33 -15.66
C MET A 263 -8.11 -2.10 -15.06
N HIS A 264 -7.71 -1.79 -13.82
CA HIS A 264 -6.64 -2.52 -13.10
C HIS A 264 -6.98 -3.99 -12.82
N HIS A 265 -8.25 -4.36 -12.84
CA HIS A 265 -8.71 -5.74 -12.62
C HIS A 265 -8.94 -6.50 -13.93
N LEU A 266 -9.41 -5.79 -14.97
CA LEU A 266 -9.67 -6.37 -16.28
C LEU A 266 -8.39 -6.58 -17.08
N ARG A 267 -7.49 -5.59 -17.04
CA ARG A 267 -6.17 -5.61 -17.69
C ARG A 267 -5.09 -5.26 -16.66
N PRO A 268 -4.67 -6.22 -15.83
CA PRO A 268 -3.66 -5.95 -14.82
C PRO A 268 -2.33 -5.57 -15.47
N LEU A 269 -1.76 -4.45 -15.03
CA LEU A 269 -0.41 -4.05 -15.42
C LEU A 269 0.62 -4.99 -14.75
N GLY A 270 1.65 -5.39 -15.50
CA GLY A 270 2.72 -6.21 -14.95
C GLY A 270 3.48 -5.49 -13.83
N VAL A 271 4.03 -6.25 -12.86
CA VAL A 271 4.68 -5.66 -11.67
C VAL A 271 5.84 -4.71 -12.05
N LEU A 272 6.70 -5.15 -12.98
CA LEU A 272 7.81 -4.33 -13.47
C LEU A 272 7.32 -3.06 -14.17
N GLN A 273 6.26 -3.17 -14.97
CA GLN A 273 5.66 -2.04 -15.67
C GLN A 273 5.04 -1.04 -14.68
N GLN A 274 4.35 -1.52 -13.64
CA GLN A 274 3.83 -0.66 -12.58
C GLN A 274 4.93 0.11 -11.85
N ASP A 275 6.07 -0.54 -11.59
CA ASP A 275 7.20 0.11 -10.92
C ASP A 275 7.83 1.20 -11.80
N VAL A 276 8.02 0.93 -13.09
CA VAL A 276 8.50 1.93 -14.06
C VAL A 276 7.54 3.12 -14.15
N LEU A 277 6.24 2.87 -14.31
CA LEU A 277 5.22 3.92 -14.37
C LEU A 277 5.15 4.74 -13.08
N ARG A 278 5.30 4.09 -11.92
CA ARG A 278 5.34 4.78 -10.61
C ARG A 278 6.52 5.74 -10.54
N VAL A 279 7.73 5.28 -10.91
CA VAL A 279 8.93 6.12 -10.90
C VAL A 279 8.76 7.30 -11.86
N SER A 280 8.24 7.08 -13.07
CA SER A 280 7.95 8.16 -14.02
C SER A 280 6.93 9.17 -13.46
N ALA A 281 5.85 8.71 -12.82
CA ALA A 281 4.87 9.57 -12.18
C ALA A 281 5.48 10.42 -11.06
N ILE A 282 6.31 9.83 -10.21
CA ILE A 282 7.01 10.53 -9.13
C ILE A 282 7.94 11.62 -9.70
N MET A 283 8.68 11.31 -10.76
CA MET A 283 9.59 12.27 -11.40
C MET A 283 8.82 13.47 -11.96
N LEU A 284 7.73 13.25 -12.68
CA LEU A 284 6.86 14.32 -13.19
C LEU A 284 6.28 15.19 -12.06
N VAL A 285 5.77 14.57 -11.00
CA VAL A 285 5.24 15.30 -9.84
C VAL A 285 6.34 16.12 -9.17
N SER A 286 7.55 15.58 -9.08
CA SER A 286 8.68 16.28 -8.47
C SER A 286 9.14 17.50 -9.28
N GLU A 287 9.21 17.38 -10.61
CA GLU A 287 9.55 18.50 -11.49
C GLU A 287 8.48 19.60 -11.45
N TRP A 288 7.20 19.20 -11.42
CA TRP A 288 6.09 20.16 -11.29
C TRP A 288 6.14 20.92 -9.95
N LEU A 289 6.41 20.21 -8.86
CA LEU A 289 6.48 20.80 -7.52
C LEU A 289 7.74 21.66 -7.30
N GLU A 290 8.83 21.41 -8.01
CA GLU A 290 10.01 22.30 -7.98
C GLU A 290 9.73 23.67 -8.59
N ARG A 291 8.79 23.76 -9.54
CA ARG A 291 8.34 25.02 -10.15
C ARG A 291 7.21 25.71 -9.37
N SER A 292 6.72 25.10 -8.29
CA SER A 292 5.64 25.67 -7.48
C SER A 292 6.13 26.83 -6.60
N GLU A 293 5.21 27.70 -6.18
CA GLU A 293 5.51 28.77 -5.23
C GLU A 293 4.76 28.53 -3.92
N PRO A 294 5.45 28.22 -2.79
CA PRO A 294 6.90 28.06 -2.63
C PRO A 294 7.45 26.68 -3.08
N PRO A 295 8.68 26.61 -3.66
CA PRO A 295 9.17 25.43 -4.40
C PRO A 295 9.50 24.24 -3.51
N LEU A 296 8.93 23.08 -3.82
CA LEU A 296 9.17 21.82 -3.11
C LEU A 296 10.24 21.01 -3.81
N GLY A 297 11.33 20.70 -3.09
CA GLY A 297 12.44 19.92 -3.63
C GLY A 297 12.06 18.48 -3.96
N GLN A 298 12.72 17.90 -4.97
CA GLN A 298 12.62 16.46 -5.30
C GLN A 298 12.76 15.53 -4.08
N GLU A 299 13.67 15.84 -3.15
CA GLU A 299 13.88 15.06 -1.92
C GLU A 299 12.65 15.02 -1.00
N VAL A 300 11.88 16.11 -0.97
CA VAL A 300 10.66 16.26 -0.17
C VAL A 300 9.57 15.40 -0.77
N VAL A 301 9.39 15.50 -2.09
CA VAL A 301 8.40 14.72 -2.85
C VAL A 301 8.68 13.22 -2.71
N ARG A 302 9.95 12.81 -2.93
CA ARG A 302 10.36 11.40 -2.79
C ARG A 302 10.14 10.86 -1.38
N TYR A 303 10.36 11.69 -0.35
CA TYR A 303 10.12 11.29 1.03
C TYR A 303 8.62 11.19 1.38
N MET A 304 7.78 12.07 0.83
CA MET A 304 6.33 12.02 1.03
C MET A 304 5.68 10.81 0.32
N LEU A 305 6.20 10.41 -0.85
CA LEU A 305 5.67 9.31 -1.67
C LEU A 305 6.25 7.91 -1.36
N ASP A 306 7.22 7.81 -0.46
CA ASP A 306 7.92 6.55 -0.13
C ASP A 306 8.45 5.78 -1.36
N VAL A 307 9.22 6.45 -2.22
CA VAL A 307 9.81 5.82 -3.42
C VAL A 307 10.54 4.51 -3.11
N ASN A 308 11.24 4.48 -1.97
CA ASN A 308 12.01 3.32 -1.52
C ASN A 308 11.19 2.37 -0.61
N TRP A 309 9.86 2.34 -0.74
CA TRP A 309 9.07 1.35 0.01
C TRP A 309 9.37 -0.08 -0.44
N HIS A 310 9.52 -0.27 -1.76
CA HIS A 310 9.77 -1.58 -2.37
C HIS A 310 11.22 -2.05 -2.28
N SER A 311 12.14 -1.21 -1.77
CA SER A 311 13.50 -1.67 -1.49
C SER A 311 13.47 -2.68 -0.34
N TRP A 312 14.23 -3.75 -0.49
CA TRP A 312 14.33 -4.78 0.53
C TRP A 312 15.01 -4.21 1.78
N SER A 313 14.47 -4.53 2.97
CA SER A 313 15.05 -4.17 4.27
C SER A 313 14.88 -5.34 5.24
N ASN A 314 15.97 -5.73 5.89
CA ASN A 314 15.98 -6.80 6.89
C ASN A 314 15.07 -6.46 8.09
N ARG A 315 15.08 -5.21 8.54
CA ARG A 315 14.20 -4.72 9.62
C ARG A 315 12.73 -4.90 9.28
N ARG A 316 12.29 -4.46 8.09
CA ARG A 316 10.90 -4.58 7.65
C ARG A 316 10.47 -6.06 7.51
N SER A 317 11.37 -6.92 7.03
CA SER A 317 11.07 -8.37 6.93
C SER A 317 10.87 -9.01 8.31
N ARG A 318 11.72 -8.70 9.30
CA ARG A 318 11.54 -9.12 10.71
C ARG A 318 10.25 -8.58 11.31
N ALA A 319 9.92 -7.31 11.08
CA ALA A 319 8.69 -6.71 11.59
C ALA A 319 7.44 -7.40 11.02
N ASN A 320 7.44 -7.72 9.72
CA ASN A 320 6.38 -8.50 9.08
C ASN A 320 6.31 -9.93 9.61
N TRP A 321 7.45 -10.56 9.90
CA TRP A 321 7.50 -11.88 10.53
C TRP A 321 6.83 -11.88 11.92
N PHE A 322 7.13 -10.90 12.77
CA PHE A 322 6.47 -10.78 14.09
C PHE A 322 4.97 -10.52 13.97
N ARG A 323 4.54 -9.76 12.97
CA ARG A 323 3.10 -9.59 12.68
C ARG A 323 2.43 -10.90 12.31
N ILE A 324 3.07 -11.72 11.48
CA ILE A 324 2.59 -13.07 11.14
C ILE A 324 2.52 -13.93 12.40
N MET A 325 3.60 -13.98 13.19
CA MET A 325 3.62 -14.73 14.45
C MET A 325 2.57 -14.26 15.45
N GLY A 326 2.26 -12.96 15.48
CA GLY A 326 1.14 -12.42 16.25
C GLY A 326 -0.20 -13.03 15.85
N VAL A 327 -0.49 -13.12 14.54
CA VAL A 327 -1.69 -13.77 14.03
C VAL A 327 -1.69 -15.27 14.35
N VAL A 328 -0.57 -15.95 14.14
CA VAL A 328 -0.43 -17.39 14.41
C VAL A 328 -0.54 -17.70 15.92
N SER A 329 -0.11 -16.79 16.80
CA SER A 329 -0.22 -16.95 18.26
C SER A 329 -1.65 -17.07 18.74
N TRP A 330 -2.61 -16.41 18.07
CA TRP A 330 -4.03 -16.58 18.35
C TRP A 330 -4.49 -18.01 18.03
N ALA A 331 -4.02 -18.59 16.91
CA ALA A 331 -4.32 -19.98 16.56
C ALA A 331 -3.71 -20.96 17.56
N PHE A 332 -2.49 -20.72 18.04
CA PHE A 332 -1.90 -21.50 19.13
C PHE A 332 -2.68 -21.35 20.44
N GLY A 333 -3.17 -20.15 20.76
CA GLY A 333 -4.04 -19.89 21.90
C GLY A 333 -5.35 -20.67 21.83
N LEU A 334 -5.99 -20.69 20.65
CA LEU A 334 -7.19 -21.48 20.39
C LEU A 334 -6.93 -22.99 20.54
N ALA A 335 -5.83 -23.49 19.97
CA ALA A 335 -5.45 -24.90 20.08
C ALA A 335 -5.20 -25.32 21.55
N ARG A 336 -4.54 -24.46 22.33
CA ARG A 336 -4.36 -24.68 23.79
C ARG A 336 -5.70 -24.65 24.53
N TRP A 337 -6.59 -23.71 24.21
CA TRP A 337 -7.93 -23.65 24.81
C TRP A 337 -8.74 -24.92 24.53
N ILE A 338 -8.69 -25.45 23.30
CA ILE A 338 -9.32 -26.73 22.95
C ILE A 338 -8.69 -27.89 23.75
N ASP A 339 -7.36 -27.90 23.90
CA ASP A 339 -6.67 -28.91 24.71
C ASP A 339 -7.03 -28.81 26.20
N ASP A 340 -7.17 -27.60 26.75
CA ASP A 340 -7.63 -27.36 28.13
C ASP A 340 -9.08 -27.87 28.34
N ILE A 341 -9.96 -27.75 27.33
CA ILE A 341 -11.31 -28.34 27.36
C ILE A 341 -11.24 -29.87 27.34
N ARG A 342 -10.40 -30.44 26.46
CA ARG A 342 -10.21 -31.89 26.39
C ARG A 342 -9.67 -32.47 27.70
N ARG A 343 -8.81 -31.73 28.40
CA ARG A 343 -8.21 -32.12 29.68
C ARG A 343 -9.09 -31.80 30.90
N TRP A 344 -10.30 -31.27 30.70
CA TRP A 344 -11.24 -30.93 31.79
C TRP A 344 -10.66 -29.96 32.84
N ARG A 345 -9.77 -29.05 32.42
CA ARG A 345 -9.09 -28.14 33.34
C ARG A 345 -10.05 -27.21 34.09
N ASN A 346 -11.13 -26.80 33.44
CA ASN A 346 -12.25 -26.09 34.08
C ASN A 346 -13.58 -26.81 33.78
N PRO A 347 -14.07 -27.63 34.72
CA PRO A 347 -15.19 -28.55 34.47
C PRO A 347 -16.50 -27.83 34.12
N THR A 348 -16.70 -26.59 34.59
CA THR A 348 -17.91 -25.82 34.27
C THR A 348 -17.96 -25.42 32.80
N THR A 349 -16.85 -24.90 32.27
CA THR A 349 -16.74 -24.50 30.87
C THR A 349 -16.79 -25.69 29.92
N THR A 350 -16.21 -26.82 30.31
CA THR A 350 -16.26 -28.03 29.49
C THR A 350 -17.67 -28.57 29.40
N VAL A 351 -18.40 -28.68 30.52
CA VAL A 351 -19.81 -29.10 30.51
C VAL A 351 -20.66 -28.18 29.62
N LEU A 352 -20.48 -26.85 29.72
CA LEU A 352 -21.21 -25.89 28.89
C LEU A 352 -20.89 -26.05 27.39
N VAL A 353 -19.63 -26.28 27.03
CA VAL A 353 -19.21 -26.54 25.65
C VAL A 353 -19.79 -27.87 25.14
N HIS A 354 -19.86 -28.92 25.96
CA HIS A 354 -20.47 -30.19 25.57
C HIS A 354 -21.99 -30.05 25.39
N VAL A 355 -22.69 -29.31 26.25
CA VAL A 355 -24.11 -29.01 26.09
C VAL A 355 -24.35 -28.22 24.80
N LEU A 356 -23.56 -27.18 24.54
CA LEU A 356 -23.63 -26.41 23.29
C LEU A 356 -23.37 -27.30 22.07
N TYR A 357 -22.34 -28.16 22.14
CA TYR A 357 -22.02 -29.12 21.07
C TYR A 357 -23.20 -30.06 20.77
N LEU A 358 -23.82 -30.64 21.80
CA LEU A 358 -24.99 -31.52 21.64
C LEU A 358 -26.17 -30.79 20.99
N VAL A 359 -26.46 -29.56 21.42
CA VAL A 359 -27.53 -28.73 20.83
C VAL A 359 -27.24 -28.45 19.34
N LEU A 360 -26.00 -28.13 18.99
CA LEU A 360 -25.61 -27.85 17.60
C LEU A 360 -25.63 -29.10 16.71
N VAL A 361 -25.33 -30.28 17.27
CA VAL A 361 -25.43 -31.57 16.55
C VAL A 361 -26.88 -31.94 16.28
N TRP A 362 -27.79 -31.72 17.25
CA TRP A 362 -29.22 -31.98 17.05
C TRP A 362 -29.91 -30.97 16.12
N TYR A 363 -29.44 -29.73 16.10
CA TYR A 363 -29.99 -28.66 15.28
C TYR A 363 -28.89 -27.97 14.46
N PRO A 364 -28.42 -28.59 13.35
CA PRO A 364 -27.34 -28.05 12.53
C PRO A 364 -27.67 -26.67 11.92
N GLU A 365 -28.95 -26.37 11.72
CA GLU A 365 -29.44 -25.04 11.28
C GLU A 365 -29.06 -23.91 12.26
N LEU A 366 -28.79 -24.23 13.54
CA LEU A 366 -28.38 -23.25 14.55
C LEU A 366 -26.87 -22.93 14.53
N VAL A 367 -26.05 -23.69 13.78
CA VAL A 367 -24.59 -23.47 13.73
C VAL A 367 -24.25 -22.07 13.22
N VAL A 368 -24.83 -21.65 12.10
CA VAL A 368 -24.57 -20.32 11.51
C VAL A 368 -25.10 -19.18 12.41
N PRO A 369 -26.35 -19.23 12.92
CA PRO A 369 -26.86 -18.26 13.90
C PRO A 369 -26.00 -18.13 15.16
N THR A 370 -25.60 -19.25 15.79
CA THR A 370 -24.78 -19.21 17.00
C THR A 370 -23.37 -18.64 16.73
N ALA A 371 -22.71 -19.06 15.64
CA ALA A 371 -21.40 -18.54 15.27
C ALA A 371 -21.44 -17.03 14.97
N SER A 372 -22.44 -16.58 14.22
CA SER A 372 -22.63 -15.15 13.93
C SER A 372 -22.96 -14.33 15.19
N LEU A 373 -23.77 -14.87 16.11
CA LEU A 373 -24.04 -14.25 17.41
C LEU A 373 -22.78 -14.14 18.27
N TYR A 374 -21.92 -15.18 18.31
CA TYR A 374 -20.64 -15.10 19.02
C TYR A 374 -19.72 -14.03 18.43
N VAL A 375 -19.58 -13.99 17.10
CA VAL A 375 -18.78 -12.94 16.43
C VAL A 375 -19.36 -11.54 16.72
N PHE A 376 -20.68 -11.40 16.72
CA PHE A 376 -21.36 -10.16 17.08
C PHE A 376 -21.10 -9.75 18.54
N LEU A 377 -21.27 -10.66 19.50
CA LEU A 377 -21.02 -10.39 20.92
C LEU A 377 -19.55 -10.03 21.19
N ILE A 378 -18.62 -10.76 20.58
CA ILE A 378 -17.18 -10.48 20.65
C ILE A 378 -16.92 -9.09 20.06
N GLY A 379 -17.44 -8.78 18.87
CA GLY A 379 -17.28 -7.48 18.23
C GLY A 379 -17.87 -6.33 19.04
N ALA A 380 -19.08 -6.51 19.59
CA ALA A 380 -19.75 -5.54 20.46
C ALA A 380 -18.96 -5.31 21.76
N TRP A 381 -18.42 -6.37 22.35
CA TRP A 381 -17.56 -6.26 23.53
C TRP A 381 -16.27 -5.50 23.22
N TYR A 382 -15.57 -5.86 22.14
CA TYR A 382 -14.35 -5.17 21.71
C TYR A 382 -14.60 -3.71 21.32
N SER A 383 -15.82 -3.36 20.87
CA SER A 383 -16.18 -1.97 20.59
C SER A 383 -16.04 -1.06 21.83
N ARG A 384 -16.19 -1.60 23.04
CA ARG A 384 -16.01 -0.86 24.29
C ARG A 384 -14.55 -0.50 24.57
N PHE A 385 -13.62 -1.31 24.09
CA PHE A 385 -12.17 -1.13 24.24
C PHE A 385 -11.52 -0.49 23.01
N ARG A 386 -12.32 0.05 22.08
CA ARG A 386 -11.80 0.64 20.85
C ARG A 386 -10.88 1.84 21.13
N PRO A 387 -9.75 1.96 20.42
CA PRO A 387 -8.89 3.13 20.55
C PRO A 387 -9.63 4.39 20.10
N ARG A 388 -9.59 5.44 20.93
CA ARG A 388 -10.37 6.69 20.74
C ARG A 388 -9.62 7.77 19.98
N ALA A 389 -8.34 7.58 19.67
CA ALA A 389 -7.53 8.53 18.92
C ALA A 389 -6.87 7.82 17.73
N PRO A 390 -6.77 8.47 16.56
CA PRO A 390 -6.00 7.94 15.43
C PRO A 390 -4.55 7.73 15.87
N ALA A 391 -4.07 6.51 15.72
CA ALA A 391 -2.72 6.14 16.14
C ALA A 391 -1.69 6.69 15.15
N GLY A 392 -0.63 7.29 15.66
CA GLY A 392 0.53 7.71 14.87
C GLY A 392 1.43 6.53 14.46
N MET A 393 2.59 6.88 13.92
CA MET A 393 3.65 5.92 13.56
C MET A 393 4.16 5.19 14.80
N ASP A 394 4.36 3.87 14.69
CA ASP A 394 4.67 3.01 15.83
C ASP A 394 6.07 2.39 15.71
N VAL A 395 6.97 2.79 16.61
CA VAL A 395 8.39 2.42 16.56
C VAL A 395 8.59 0.93 16.86
N ARG A 396 7.86 0.41 17.84
CA ARG A 396 7.94 -1.00 18.27
C ARG A 396 7.41 -1.94 17.20
N LEU A 397 6.30 -1.55 16.56
CA LEU A 397 5.73 -2.31 15.45
C LEU A 397 6.70 -2.36 14.26
N SER A 398 7.42 -1.27 14.03
CA SER A 398 8.45 -1.15 12.98
C SER A 398 9.78 -1.83 13.33
N GLN A 399 9.86 -2.44 14.53
CA GLN A 399 11.06 -3.02 15.14
C GLN A 399 12.24 -2.06 15.24
N ALA A 400 12.01 -0.75 15.14
CA ALA A 400 13.09 0.19 14.90
C ALA A 400 13.86 0.59 16.18
N ASP A 401 13.36 0.18 17.36
CA ASP A 401 14.05 0.33 18.67
C ASP A 401 15.08 -0.79 18.96
N MET A 402 14.96 -1.95 18.30
CA MET A 402 15.71 -3.17 18.64
C MET A 402 16.71 -3.59 17.54
N VAL A 403 17.02 -2.68 16.62
CA VAL A 403 17.79 -2.98 15.40
C VAL A 403 19.20 -2.45 15.52
N ASP A 404 20.17 -3.30 15.17
CA ASP A 404 21.59 -2.96 15.13
C ASP A 404 21.88 -1.91 14.05
N ALA A 405 22.89 -1.06 14.29
CA ALA A 405 23.29 -0.02 13.34
C ALA A 405 23.64 -0.58 11.94
N ASP A 406 24.16 -1.81 11.87
CA ASP A 406 24.47 -2.51 10.62
C ASP A 406 23.24 -2.81 9.76
N ASP A 407 22.13 -3.19 10.39
CA ASP A 407 20.85 -3.51 9.72
C ASP A 407 20.18 -2.21 9.22
N LEU A 408 20.43 -1.06 9.88
CA LEU A 408 19.99 0.26 9.43
C LEU A 408 20.86 0.78 8.28
N ASP A 409 22.18 0.62 8.38
CA ASP A 409 23.12 1.00 7.32
C ASP A 409 22.82 0.27 6.00
N GLU A 410 22.30 -0.97 6.07
CA GLU A 410 21.82 -1.71 4.90
C GLU A 410 20.59 -1.06 4.24
N GLU A 411 19.65 -0.50 5.01
CA GLU A 411 18.44 0.16 4.47
C GLU A 411 18.78 1.47 3.73
N PHE A 412 19.93 2.08 4.04
CA PHE A 412 20.42 3.30 3.39
C PHE A 412 21.47 3.05 2.30
N ASP A 413 21.93 1.81 2.11
CA ASP A 413 22.91 1.48 1.07
C ASP A 413 22.23 1.42 -0.30
N PRO A 414 22.69 2.20 -1.30
CA PRO A 414 22.11 2.16 -2.63
C PRO A 414 22.35 0.82 -3.32
N VAL A 415 21.63 0.58 -4.42
CA VAL A 415 21.88 -0.54 -5.31
C VAL A 415 22.44 0.02 -6.62
N PRO A 416 23.66 -0.36 -7.05
CA PRO A 416 24.61 -1.29 -6.40
C PRO A 416 25.24 -0.73 -5.11
N SER A 417 25.61 -1.64 -4.20
CA SER A 417 26.17 -1.30 -2.88
C SER A 417 27.49 -0.53 -3.00
N THR A 418 27.63 0.48 -2.14
CA THR A 418 28.86 1.28 -2.01
C THR A 418 29.83 0.71 -0.98
N LYS A 419 29.42 -0.34 -0.27
CA LYS A 419 30.14 -0.90 0.88
C LYS A 419 31.24 -1.86 0.41
N PRO A 420 32.31 -2.06 1.22
CA PRO A 420 33.35 -3.01 0.90
C PRO A 420 32.78 -4.43 0.78
N ALA A 421 33.38 -5.23 -0.10
CA ALA A 421 32.90 -6.58 -0.43
C ALA A 421 32.76 -7.49 0.80
N GLU A 422 33.57 -7.30 1.84
CA GLU A 422 33.50 -8.06 3.09
C GLU A 422 32.17 -7.83 3.85
N VAL A 423 31.71 -6.58 3.93
CA VAL A 423 30.43 -6.24 4.58
C VAL A 423 29.27 -6.81 3.77
N VAL A 424 29.35 -6.74 2.43
CA VAL A 424 28.35 -7.33 1.54
C VAL A 424 28.28 -8.85 1.71
N ARG A 425 29.44 -9.53 1.81
CA ARG A 425 29.49 -10.98 2.11
C ARG A 425 28.86 -11.30 3.46
N ALA A 426 29.17 -10.56 4.51
CA ALA A 426 28.59 -10.76 5.84
C ALA A 426 27.06 -10.54 5.85
N ARG A 427 26.55 -9.57 5.09
CA ARG A 427 25.09 -9.35 4.91
C ARG A 427 24.45 -10.51 4.14
N TYR A 428 25.10 -10.99 3.07
CA TYR A 428 24.65 -12.14 2.30
C TYR A 428 24.60 -13.42 3.16
N ASP A 429 25.60 -13.68 4.00
CA ASP A 429 25.60 -14.84 4.88
C ASP A 429 24.48 -14.77 5.93
N ARG A 430 24.21 -13.59 6.49
CA ARG A 430 23.03 -13.35 7.36
C ARG A 430 21.72 -13.66 6.63
N LEU A 431 21.58 -13.17 5.40
CA LEU A 431 20.41 -13.45 4.56
C LEU A 431 20.27 -14.97 4.31
N ARG A 432 21.38 -15.66 4.05
CA ARG A 432 21.40 -17.12 3.84
C ARG A 432 20.94 -17.89 5.08
N ILE A 433 21.28 -17.43 6.29
CA ILE A 433 20.80 -18.02 7.55
C ILE A 433 19.28 -17.82 7.70
N LEU A 434 18.76 -16.64 7.38
CA LEU A 434 17.32 -16.38 7.39
C LEU A 434 16.59 -17.23 6.34
N ALA A 435 17.14 -17.29 5.13
CA ALA A 435 16.63 -18.13 4.05
C ALA A 435 16.62 -19.61 4.45
N ALA A 436 17.65 -20.10 5.14
CA ALA A 436 17.69 -21.47 5.64
C ALA A 436 16.56 -21.75 6.67
N ARG A 437 16.21 -20.79 7.54
CA ARG A 437 15.05 -20.95 8.46
C ARG A 437 13.74 -21.01 7.69
N VAL A 438 13.55 -20.13 6.71
CA VAL A 438 12.38 -20.14 5.83
C VAL A 438 12.31 -21.44 5.06
N GLN A 439 13.41 -21.92 4.51
CA GLN A 439 13.51 -23.19 3.77
C GLN A 439 13.16 -24.39 4.66
N ARG A 440 13.60 -24.44 5.92
CA ARG A 440 13.18 -25.50 6.86
C ARG A 440 11.67 -25.49 7.08
N LEU A 441 11.08 -24.32 7.32
CA LEU A 441 9.62 -24.20 7.47
C LEU A 441 8.87 -24.61 6.19
N LEU A 442 9.36 -24.19 5.02
CA LEU A 442 8.76 -24.52 3.73
C LEU A 442 8.90 -26.01 3.43
N GLY A 443 10.03 -26.61 3.80
CA GLY A 443 10.27 -28.06 3.73
C GLY A 443 9.37 -28.85 4.68
N ASP A 444 9.16 -28.37 5.91
CA ASP A 444 8.22 -28.99 6.85
C ASP A 444 6.78 -28.92 6.32
N LEU A 445 6.36 -27.77 5.79
CA LEU A 445 5.04 -27.60 5.15
C LEU A 445 4.90 -28.50 3.91
N ALA A 446 5.92 -28.58 3.07
CA ALA A 446 5.94 -29.47 1.91
C ALA A 446 5.83 -30.93 2.35
N ALA A 447 6.59 -31.35 3.37
CA ALA A 447 6.52 -32.71 3.90
C ALA A 447 5.14 -33.03 4.51
N GLN A 448 4.48 -32.07 5.19
CA GLN A 448 3.09 -32.26 5.62
C GLN A 448 2.14 -32.40 4.42
N GLY A 449 2.31 -31.57 3.39
CA GLY A 449 1.55 -31.65 2.14
C GLY A 449 1.73 -33.00 1.44
N GLU A 450 2.97 -33.48 1.33
CA GLU A 450 3.32 -34.80 0.77
C GLU A 450 2.70 -35.94 1.58
N ARG A 451 2.66 -35.83 2.91
CA ARG A 451 1.99 -36.82 3.78
C ARG A 451 0.49 -36.83 3.55
N VAL A 452 -0.14 -35.67 3.36
CA VAL A 452 -1.57 -35.58 2.99
C VAL A 452 -1.80 -36.18 1.61
N GLN A 453 -0.93 -35.87 0.63
CA GLN A 453 -0.99 -36.49 -0.69
C GLN A 453 -0.77 -38.01 -0.62
N ALA A 454 0.10 -38.49 0.28
CA ALA A 454 0.37 -39.89 0.52
C ALA A 454 -0.84 -40.68 1.06
N LEU A 455 -1.83 -40.00 1.66
CA LEU A 455 -3.09 -40.62 2.05
C LEU A 455 -3.92 -41.10 0.85
N ILE A 456 -3.69 -40.53 -0.35
CA ILE A 456 -4.45 -40.84 -1.57
C ILE A 456 -3.55 -41.53 -2.61
N SER A 457 -2.25 -41.26 -2.61
CA SER A 457 -1.31 -41.78 -3.61
C SER A 457 -0.88 -43.24 -3.40
N TRP A 458 -1.50 -43.96 -2.46
CA TRP A 458 -1.21 -45.37 -2.15
C TRP A 458 0.24 -45.68 -1.77
N ARG A 459 1.01 -44.67 -1.39
CA ARG A 459 2.42 -44.82 -1.00
C ARG A 459 2.59 -45.65 0.28
N ASP A 460 1.65 -45.54 1.21
CA ASP A 460 1.45 -46.49 2.31
C ASP A 460 0.10 -47.20 2.12
N PRO A 461 0.08 -48.46 1.65
CA PRO A 461 -1.15 -49.17 1.33
C PRO A 461 -1.97 -49.53 2.58
N ARG A 462 -1.39 -49.51 3.79
CA ARG A 462 -2.15 -49.77 5.03
C ARG A 462 -2.87 -48.49 5.49
N ALA A 463 -2.15 -47.37 5.53
CA ALA A 463 -2.72 -46.08 5.86
C ALA A 463 -3.77 -45.62 4.84
N THR A 464 -3.51 -45.83 3.55
CA THR A 464 -4.45 -45.49 2.46
C THR A 464 -5.74 -46.30 2.54
N LYS A 465 -5.67 -47.61 2.85
CA LYS A 465 -6.88 -48.44 3.07
C LYS A 465 -7.71 -47.96 4.25
N LEU A 466 -7.07 -47.66 5.37
CA LEU A 466 -7.74 -47.10 6.56
C LEU A 466 -8.37 -45.74 6.25
N PHE A 467 -7.65 -44.87 5.53
CA PHE A 467 -8.14 -43.55 5.15
C PHE A 467 -9.32 -43.64 4.17
N ILE A 468 -9.23 -44.44 3.11
CA ILE A 468 -10.32 -44.64 2.16
C ILE A 468 -11.54 -45.28 2.85
N GLY A 469 -11.32 -46.27 3.73
CA GLY A 469 -12.39 -46.86 4.54
C GLY A 469 -13.06 -45.85 5.46
N ALA A 470 -12.28 -45.01 6.14
CA ALA A 470 -12.79 -43.92 6.97
C ALA A 470 -13.53 -42.87 6.13
N CYS A 471 -13.02 -42.49 4.96
CA CYS A 471 -13.70 -41.61 4.02
C CYS A 471 -15.02 -42.20 3.52
N LEU A 472 -15.10 -43.51 3.29
CA LEU A 472 -16.33 -44.21 2.91
C LEU A 472 -17.37 -44.20 4.05
N VAL A 473 -16.94 -44.44 5.29
CA VAL A 473 -17.81 -44.32 6.47
C VAL A 473 -18.30 -42.89 6.65
N VAL A 474 -17.40 -41.91 6.55
CA VAL A 474 -17.74 -40.48 6.62
C VAL A 474 -18.69 -40.08 5.49
N ALA A 475 -18.49 -40.59 4.27
CA ALA A 475 -19.39 -40.36 3.14
C ALA A 475 -20.78 -40.99 3.36
N LEU A 476 -20.86 -42.19 3.95
CA LEU A 476 -22.13 -42.82 4.34
C LEU A 476 -22.84 -42.02 5.44
N VAL A 477 -22.11 -41.47 6.41
CA VAL A 477 -22.66 -40.59 7.46
C VAL A 477 -23.18 -39.27 6.86
N PHE A 478 -22.40 -38.64 5.98
CA PHE A 478 -22.83 -37.43 5.24
C PHE A 478 -23.90 -37.70 4.18
N TYR A 479 -24.15 -38.95 3.82
CA TYR A 479 -25.29 -39.34 2.97
C TYR A 479 -26.62 -39.33 3.76
N VAL A 480 -26.55 -39.65 5.07
CA VAL A 480 -27.69 -39.69 5.99
C VAL A 480 -28.02 -38.30 6.56
N VAL A 481 -27.01 -37.47 6.83
CA VAL A 481 -27.18 -36.03 7.11
C VAL A 481 -27.42 -35.31 5.77
N PRO A 482 -28.31 -34.31 5.62
CA PRO A 482 -28.54 -33.70 4.31
C PRO A 482 -27.75 -32.37 4.08
N PRO A 483 -26.49 -32.38 3.60
CA PRO A 483 -25.80 -31.19 3.06
C PRO A 483 -26.12 -30.93 1.58
N LYS A 484 -27.06 -31.70 1.01
CA LYS A 484 -27.36 -31.77 -0.43
C LYS A 484 -27.64 -30.39 -1.04
N MET A 485 -28.36 -29.53 -0.34
CA MET A 485 -28.71 -28.19 -0.82
C MET A 485 -27.50 -27.25 -0.88
N ILE A 486 -26.60 -27.33 0.11
CA ILE A 486 -25.40 -26.48 0.18
C ILE A 486 -24.38 -26.90 -0.88
N ALA A 487 -24.16 -28.21 -1.04
CA ALA A 487 -23.23 -28.75 -2.03
C ALA A 487 -23.70 -28.45 -3.47
N VAL A 488 -25.00 -28.60 -3.74
CA VAL A 488 -25.60 -28.27 -5.04
C VAL A 488 -25.49 -26.77 -5.31
N ALA A 489 -25.83 -25.91 -4.34
CA ALA A 489 -25.71 -24.46 -4.49
C ALA A 489 -24.26 -24.01 -4.74
N LEU A 490 -23.29 -24.53 -3.97
CA LEU A 490 -21.87 -24.24 -4.17
C LEU A 490 -21.35 -24.77 -5.51
N GLY A 491 -21.77 -25.97 -5.93
CA GLY A 491 -21.40 -26.56 -7.21
C GLY A 491 -21.89 -25.73 -8.40
N PHE A 492 -23.17 -25.34 -8.40
CA PHE A 492 -23.72 -24.45 -9.44
C PHE A 492 -23.09 -23.06 -9.42
N TYR A 493 -22.77 -22.53 -8.25
CA TYR A 493 -22.08 -21.25 -8.14
C TYR A 493 -20.66 -21.30 -8.72
N PHE A 494 -19.90 -22.36 -8.45
CA PHE A 494 -18.52 -22.53 -8.93
C PHE A 494 -18.47 -22.77 -10.44
N LEU A 495 -19.35 -23.64 -10.95
CA LEU A 495 -19.45 -23.98 -12.37
C LEU A 495 -20.29 -22.98 -13.18
N ARG A 496 -20.67 -21.83 -12.59
CA ARG A 496 -21.47 -20.81 -13.29
C ARG A 496 -20.80 -20.38 -14.58
N HIS A 497 -21.60 -20.27 -15.64
CA HIS A 497 -21.16 -19.86 -16.98
C HIS A 497 -20.40 -18.52 -16.92
N PRO A 498 -19.35 -18.30 -17.76
CA PRO A 498 -18.56 -17.07 -17.76
C PRO A 498 -19.38 -15.77 -17.88
N MET A 499 -20.51 -15.80 -18.57
CA MET A 499 -21.46 -14.67 -18.65
C MET A 499 -21.98 -14.21 -17.27
N PHE A 500 -22.09 -15.13 -16.30
CA PHE A 500 -22.52 -14.84 -14.93
C PHE A 500 -21.33 -14.67 -13.96
N ARG A 501 -20.09 -14.69 -14.46
CA ARG A 501 -18.90 -14.37 -13.67
C ARG A 501 -18.64 -12.88 -13.78
N ASP A 502 -18.80 -12.17 -12.66
CA ASP A 502 -18.25 -10.82 -12.55
C ASP A 502 -16.71 -10.92 -12.49
N PRO A 503 -15.97 -10.28 -13.39
CA PRO A 503 -14.50 -10.24 -13.33
C PRO A 503 -13.97 -9.43 -12.13
N MET A 504 -14.84 -8.68 -11.44
CA MET A 504 -14.46 -7.93 -10.25
C MET A 504 -14.27 -8.84 -9.02
N PRO A 505 -13.37 -8.47 -8.10
CA PRO A 505 -13.24 -9.18 -6.83
C PRO A 505 -14.56 -9.17 -6.05
N PRO A 506 -14.90 -10.25 -5.34
CA PRO A 506 -16.16 -10.36 -4.62
C PRO A 506 -16.22 -9.34 -3.47
N ALA A 507 -17.44 -8.92 -3.13
CA ALA A 507 -17.70 -7.92 -2.08
C ALA A 507 -17.04 -8.26 -0.73
N SER A 508 -17.03 -9.54 -0.35
CA SER A 508 -16.37 -10.01 0.87
C SER A 508 -14.85 -9.78 0.84
N LEU A 509 -14.19 -10.10 -0.27
CA LEU A 509 -12.76 -9.86 -0.45
C LEU A 509 -12.44 -8.36 -0.42
N ASN A 510 -13.29 -7.53 -1.04
CA ASN A 510 -13.15 -6.07 -1.02
C ASN A 510 -13.29 -5.52 0.40
N PHE A 511 -14.27 -6.02 1.16
CA PHE A 511 -14.46 -5.64 2.55
C PHE A 511 -13.19 -5.89 3.36
N PHE A 512 -12.62 -7.09 3.26
CA PHE A 512 -11.37 -7.43 3.94
C PHE A 512 -10.19 -6.57 3.51
N ARG A 513 -10.01 -6.33 2.20
CA ARG A 513 -8.91 -5.51 1.67
C ARG A 513 -8.99 -4.04 2.12
N ARG A 514 -10.19 -3.55 2.42
CA ARG A 514 -10.44 -2.17 2.86
C ARG A 514 -10.25 -1.96 4.36
N LEU A 515 -10.15 -3.02 5.15
CA LEU A 515 -9.89 -2.91 6.59
C LEU A 515 -8.50 -2.30 6.86
N PRO A 516 -8.34 -1.58 7.98
CA PRO A 516 -7.05 -1.03 8.40
C PRO A 516 -6.01 -2.13 8.60
N SER A 517 -4.87 -1.96 7.96
CA SER A 517 -3.71 -2.81 8.15
C SER A 517 -2.74 -2.15 9.13
N LEU A 518 -2.00 -2.95 9.90
CA LEU A 518 -0.91 -2.44 10.72
C LEU A 518 0.27 -1.89 9.89
N SER A 519 0.30 -2.14 8.57
CA SER A 519 1.39 -1.66 7.70
C SER A 519 1.43 -0.12 7.64
N ASP A 520 0.29 0.55 7.75
CA ASP A 520 0.19 2.01 7.67
C ASP A 520 0.89 2.73 8.84
N ARG A 521 1.15 2.00 9.93
CA ARG A 521 1.82 2.51 11.14
C ARG A 521 3.32 2.21 11.14
N MET A 522 3.83 1.56 10.10
CA MET A 522 5.25 1.20 9.96
C MET A 522 6.08 2.34 9.37
N LEU A 523 7.27 2.55 9.93
CA LEU A 523 8.26 3.58 9.54
C LEU A 523 9.00 3.28 8.22
#